data_AF-A0A0F9QLD1-F1
#
_entry.id   AF-A0A0F9QLD1-F1
#
_cell.length_a   1.000
_cell.length_b   1.000
_cell.length_c   1.000
_cell.angle_alpha   90.00
_cell.angle_beta   90.00
_cell.angle_gamma   90.00
#
_symmetry.space_group_name_H-M   'P 1'
#
loop_
_entity.id
_entity.type
_entity.pdbx_description
1 polymer ?
#
loop_
_entity_poly.entity_id
_entity_poly.type
_entity_poly.pdbx_seq_one_letter_code
_entity_poly.pdbx_strand_id
1 'polypeptide(L)'
;MKKILLTLFIGIFLISFASAGLENQGSGDQNQNFTINQVCSDATYTTLSTIQYPDRTIQIINTNMTSVGGGSYQYNFTNTTQIGRYDVAGISDGCSRTFSFYFTIGEELNTGRAIAYIGFIIIILFTFFLTIYGASLVRWKHLRSDEGKIITINHFRYVKIFLFTIAYFELMFLFGLSYKFFSEANIEGFTQFFNFVYQLFLNLIVPLIIFLIITIFVIWINNKNLSKRLNLGLDK
;
A
#
# COMPACT_ATOMS: atom_id res chain seq x y z
N MET A 1 -7.64 -24.79 16.00
CA MET A 1 -6.51 -23.85 15.78
C MET A 1 -6.61 -23.05 14.48
N LYS A 2 -6.82 -23.65 13.30
CA LYS A 2 -6.92 -22.90 12.02
C LYS A 2 -7.98 -21.78 11.99
N LYS A 3 -9.13 -21.97 12.66
CA LYS A 3 -10.22 -20.97 12.69
C LYS A 3 -9.92 -19.78 13.61
N ILE A 4 -9.25 -20.00 14.74
CA ILE A 4 -8.90 -18.94 15.70
C ILE A 4 -7.88 -17.98 15.10
N LEU A 5 -6.90 -18.49 14.33
CA LEU A 5 -5.92 -17.65 13.64
C LEU A 5 -6.59 -16.74 12.60
N LEU A 6 -7.59 -17.25 11.87
CA LEU A 6 -8.36 -16.48 10.90
C LEU A 6 -9.19 -15.37 11.58
N THR A 7 -9.87 -15.69 12.69
CA THR A 7 -10.67 -14.71 13.44
C THR A 7 -9.80 -13.63 14.09
N LEU A 8 -8.60 -13.99 14.55
CA LEU A 8 -7.64 -13.04 15.10
C LEU A 8 -7.07 -12.11 14.01
N PHE A 9 -6.80 -12.66 12.82
CA PHE A 9 -6.37 -11.86 11.67
C PHE A 9 -7.45 -10.87 11.25
N ILE A 10 -8.71 -11.30 11.17
CA ILE A 10 -9.86 -10.43 10.82
C ILE A 10 -10.15 -9.40 11.92
N GLY A 11 -10.02 -9.77 13.19
CA GLY A 11 -10.31 -8.90 14.33
C GLY A 11 -9.38 -7.68 14.44
N ILE A 12 -8.11 -7.85 14.08
CA ILE A 12 -7.13 -6.75 14.08
C ILE A 12 -7.48 -5.67 13.04
N PHE A 13 -8.12 -6.03 11.92
CA PHE A 13 -8.56 -5.07 10.90
C PHE A 13 -9.82 -4.29 11.28
N LEU A 14 -10.64 -4.77 12.21
CA LEU A 14 -11.90 -4.11 12.56
C LEU A 14 -11.72 -3.00 13.62
N ILE A 15 -10.61 -2.99 14.35
CA ILE A 15 -10.34 -2.02 15.42
C ILE A 15 -9.92 -0.65 14.84
N SER A 16 -9.41 -0.59 13.60
CA SER A 16 -8.93 0.66 12.98
C SER A 16 -10.04 1.60 12.50
N PHE A 17 -11.32 1.22 12.57
CA PHE A 17 -12.42 2.03 12.04
C PHE A 17 -13.03 3.02 13.05
N ALA A 18 -12.69 2.93 14.34
CA ALA A 18 -13.14 3.88 15.35
C ALA A 18 -12.15 5.05 15.47
N SER A 19 -12.18 5.96 14.50
CA SER A 19 -11.47 7.25 14.58
C SER A 19 -12.45 8.33 15.02
N ALA A 20 -12.28 8.85 16.24
CA ALA A 20 -12.88 10.12 16.65
C ALA A 20 -11.98 11.25 16.11
N GLY A 21 -12.35 11.80 14.94
CA GLY A 21 -11.63 12.89 14.30
C GLY A 21 -12.15 14.26 14.73
N LEU A 22 -11.26 15.24 14.78
CA LEU A 22 -11.63 16.66 14.72
C LEU A 22 -12.39 16.94 13.41
N GLU A 23 -13.19 18.00 13.35
CA GLU A 23 -13.89 18.36 12.13
C GLU A 23 -12.90 18.77 11.04
N ASN A 24 -13.12 18.30 9.80
CA ASN A 24 -12.29 18.61 8.63
C ASN A 24 -12.98 19.69 7.77
N GLN A 25 -12.33 20.82 7.55
CA GLN A 25 -12.83 21.90 6.69
C GLN A 25 -12.46 21.75 5.21
N GLY A 26 -11.74 20.68 4.85
CA GLY A 26 -11.36 20.35 3.48
C GLY A 26 -9.88 20.52 3.20
N SER A 27 -9.53 20.52 1.91
CA SER A 27 -8.16 20.62 1.42
C SER A 27 -7.94 21.86 0.56
N GLY A 28 -6.76 22.47 0.67
CA GLY A 28 -6.33 23.60 -0.16
C GLY A 28 -5.02 23.32 -0.92
N ASP A 29 -4.75 24.13 -1.94
CA ASP A 29 -3.52 24.05 -2.72
C ASP A 29 -2.36 24.77 -2.00
N GLN A 30 -1.15 24.25 -2.21
CA GLN A 30 0.07 24.85 -1.66
C GLN A 30 0.30 26.24 -2.25
N ASN A 31 0.71 27.20 -1.40
CA ASN A 31 0.94 28.60 -1.76
C ASN A 31 -0.31 29.34 -2.27
N GLN A 32 -1.51 28.81 -2.03
CA GLN A 32 -2.79 29.49 -2.26
C GLN A 32 -3.43 29.88 -0.93
N ASN A 33 -4.26 30.92 -0.95
CA ASN A 33 -5.00 31.34 0.23
C ASN A 33 -6.05 30.28 0.58
N PHE A 34 -6.13 29.92 1.85
CA PHE A 34 -7.18 29.04 2.38
C PHE A 34 -8.16 29.87 3.21
N THR A 35 -9.44 29.80 2.87
CA THR A 35 -10.50 30.49 3.64
C THR A 35 -11.00 29.58 4.75
N ILE A 36 -10.65 29.95 5.98
CA ILE A 36 -11.13 29.31 7.20
C ILE A 36 -12.54 29.83 7.49
N ASN A 37 -13.50 28.92 7.66
CA ASN A 37 -14.91 29.26 7.86
C ASN A 37 -15.41 28.69 9.19
N GLN A 38 -15.92 29.50 10.10
CA GLN A 38 -16.60 29.02 11.31
C GLN A 38 -18.06 29.42 11.28
N VAL A 39 -18.95 28.47 11.52
CA VAL A 39 -20.39 28.71 11.61
C VAL A 39 -20.81 28.61 13.07
N CYS A 40 -21.35 29.70 13.60
CA CYS A 40 -21.96 29.75 14.92
C CYS A 40 -23.10 30.78 14.94
N SER A 41 -24.33 30.29 15.07
CA SER A 41 -25.55 31.09 14.88
C SER A 41 -25.87 32.08 15.99
N ASP A 42 -25.31 31.87 17.19
CA ASP A 42 -25.53 32.68 18.40
C ASP A 42 -24.27 33.47 18.82
N ALA A 43 -23.19 33.41 18.03
CA ALA A 43 -22.01 34.25 18.25
C ALA A 43 -22.24 35.66 17.70
N THR A 44 -21.68 36.66 18.38
CA THR A 44 -21.52 38.03 17.85
C THR A 44 -20.15 38.16 17.19
N TYR A 45 -19.13 37.50 17.75
CA TYR A 45 -17.78 37.47 17.19
C TYR A 45 -17.12 36.11 17.38
N THR A 46 -16.24 35.78 16.44
CA THR A 46 -15.38 34.60 16.52
C THR A 46 -13.94 35.06 16.42
N THR A 47 -13.10 34.65 17.36
CA THR A 47 -11.68 34.97 17.40
C THR A 47 -10.87 33.71 17.08
N LEU A 48 -10.06 33.79 16.03
CA LEU A 48 -9.10 32.77 15.69
C LEU A 48 -7.87 32.92 16.61
N SER A 49 -7.64 31.94 17.49
CA SER A 49 -6.60 32.03 18.50
C SER A 49 -5.26 31.53 17.95
N THR A 50 -5.24 30.30 17.45
CA THR A 50 -4.00 29.63 17.05
C THR A 50 -4.18 28.78 15.80
N ILE A 51 -3.11 28.70 15.01
CA ILE A 51 -2.93 27.69 13.97
C ILE A 51 -1.64 26.93 14.27
N GLN A 52 -1.74 25.62 14.40
CA GLN A 52 -0.59 24.72 14.48
C GLN A 52 -0.27 24.21 13.07
N TYR A 53 0.97 24.41 12.65
CA TYR A 53 1.51 23.98 11.37
C TYR A 53 1.77 22.46 11.33
N PRO A 54 1.98 21.88 10.14
CA PRO A 54 2.37 20.47 9.99
C PRO A 54 3.64 20.08 10.76
N ASP A 55 4.59 21.01 10.92
CA ASP A 55 5.82 20.84 11.71
C ASP A 55 5.63 20.96 13.23
N ARG A 56 4.38 21.11 13.70
CA ARG A 56 3.97 21.34 15.10
C ARG A 56 4.36 22.69 15.68
N THR A 57 4.85 23.63 14.87
CA THR A 57 4.99 25.02 15.33
C THR A 57 3.61 25.65 15.46
N ILE A 58 3.43 26.51 16.46
CA ILE A 58 2.14 27.15 16.75
C ILE A 58 2.27 28.63 16.43
N GLN A 59 1.45 29.13 15.51
CA GLN A 59 1.25 30.56 15.31
C GLN A 59 0.10 31.04 16.16
N ILE A 60 0.38 32.03 16.99
CA ILE A 60 -0.64 32.78 17.70
C ILE A 60 -1.13 33.89 16.77
N ILE A 61 -2.40 33.84 16.39
CA ILE A 61 -3.04 34.82 15.49
C ILE A 61 -3.85 35.83 16.31
N ASN A 62 -4.65 35.34 17.26
CA ASN A 62 -5.53 36.14 18.12
C ASN A 62 -6.25 37.28 17.37
N THR A 63 -6.88 36.95 16.24
CA THR A 63 -7.54 37.93 15.37
C THR A 63 -9.02 37.59 15.22
N ASN A 64 -9.87 38.62 15.23
CA ASN A 64 -11.29 38.45 14.99
C ASN A 64 -11.53 38.10 13.52
N MET A 65 -12.34 37.06 13.29
CA MET A 65 -12.79 36.65 11.97
C MET A 65 -13.83 37.64 11.44
N THR A 66 -13.86 37.82 10.12
CA THR A 66 -14.81 38.72 9.45
C THR A 66 -16.18 38.05 9.36
N SER A 67 -17.23 38.69 9.90
CA SER A 67 -18.60 38.20 9.74
C SER A 67 -19.03 38.35 8.27
N VAL A 68 -19.54 37.27 7.68
CA VAL A 68 -20.13 37.27 6.33
C VAL A 68 -21.65 37.16 6.35
N GLY A 69 -22.26 37.33 7.53
CA GLY A 69 -23.70 37.18 7.75
C GLY A 69 -24.14 35.74 8.02
N GLY A 70 -25.37 35.57 8.52
CA GLY A 70 -25.96 34.25 8.78
C GLY A 70 -25.26 33.42 9.86
N GLY A 71 -24.54 34.05 10.80
CA GLY A 71 -23.74 33.35 11.80
C GLY A 71 -22.45 32.72 11.26
N SER A 72 -22.00 33.11 10.06
CA SER A 72 -20.76 32.63 9.46
C SER A 72 -19.64 33.66 9.58
N TYR A 73 -18.45 33.19 9.92
CA TYR A 73 -17.24 33.98 10.14
C TYR A 73 -16.10 33.43 9.31
N GLN A 74 -15.34 34.30 8.64
CA GLN A 74 -14.27 33.91 7.73
C GLN A 74 -12.93 34.54 8.09
N TYR A 75 -11.85 33.79 7.83
CA TYR A 75 -10.48 34.28 7.90
C TYR A 75 -9.66 33.72 6.74
N ASN A 76 -9.01 34.61 5.98
CA ASN A 76 -8.14 34.21 4.87
C ASN A 76 -6.73 33.94 5.39
N PHE A 77 -6.36 32.67 5.42
CA PHE A 77 -5.03 32.22 5.79
C PHE A 77 -4.13 32.10 4.56
N THR A 78 -2.95 32.72 4.61
CA THR A 78 -2.04 32.83 3.46
C THR A 78 -0.78 31.98 3.60
N ASN A 79 -0.41 31.56 4.82
CA ASN A 79 0.83 30.83 5.05
C ASN A 79 0.65 29.31 4.82
N THR A 80 0.36 28.94 3.57
CA THR A 80 0.14 27.56 3.11
C THR A 80 1.38 26.98 2.44
N THR A 81 2.57 27.37 2.92
CA THR A 81 3.86 26.96 2.34
C THR A 81 4.21 25.50 2.65
N GLN A 82 3.79 24.99 3.80
CA GLN A 82 4.01 23.59 4.20
C GLN A 82 2.84 22.70 3.76
N ILE A 83 3.16 21.52 3.21
CA ILE A 83 2.17 20.49 2.91
C ILE A 83 1.85 19.72 4.20
N GLY A 84 0.57 19.48 4.45
CA GLY A 84 0.12 18.68 5.59
C GLY A 84 -1.06 19.30 6.32
N ARG A 85 -1.33 18.73 7.50
CA ARG A 85 -2.46 19.10 8.35
C ARG A 85 -2.15 20.35 9.18
N TYR A 86 -3.08 21.29 9.17
CA TYR A 86 -3.09 22.48 9.99
C TYR A 86 -4.21 22.38 11.00
N ASP A 87 -3.87 22.38 12.30
CA ASP A 87 -4.87 22.36 13.37
C ASP A 87 -5.20 23.79 13.77
N VAL A 88 -6.49 24.09 13.81
CA VAL A 88 -7.01 25.43 14.11
C VAL A 88 -7.74 25.37 15.43
N ALA A 89 -7.53 26.38 16.27
CA ALA A 89 -8.30 26.59 17.48
C ALA A 89 -8.68 28.05 17.63
N GLY A 90 -9.87 28.28 18.19
CA GLY A 90 -10.37 29.61 18.46
C GLY A 90 -11.44 29.64 19.52
N ILE A 91 -11.92 30.84 19.77
CA ILE A 91 -12.89 31.17 20.81
C ILE A 91 -14.05 31.90 20.14
N SER A 92 -15.27 31.59 20.55
CA SER A 92 -16.48 32.33 20.19
C SER A 92 -17.20 32.78 21.47
N ASP A 93 -18.08 33.77 21.35
CA ASP A 93 -18.96 34.17 22.45
C ASP A 93 -20.27 33.36 22.51
N GLY A 94 -20.50 32.46 21.53
CA GLY A 94 -21.68 31.58 21.41
C GLY A 94 -21.36 30.07 21.45
N CYS A 95 -22.22 29.24 20.81
CA CYS A 95 -22.25 27.78 20.57
C CYS A 95 -21.53 26.87 21.59
N SER A 96 -20.22 26.99 21.69
CA SER A 96 -19.36 26.12 22.48
C SER A 96 -18.23 26.86 23.19
N ARG A 97 -18.19 28.20 23.06
CA ARG A 97 -17.13 29.12 23.49
C ARG A 97 -15.74 28.86 22.91
N THR A 98 -15.44 27.63 22.56
CA THR A 98 -14.22 27.21 21.88
C THR A 98 -14.60 26.32 20.71
N PHE A 99 -13.74 26.33 19.70
CA PHE A 99 -13.84 25.42 18.57
C PHE A 99 -12.44 24.97 18.17
N SER A 100 -12.38 23.76 17.62
CA SER A 100 -11.18 23.27 16.98
C SER A 100 -11.56 22.37 15.82
N PHE A 101 -10.86 22.57 14.71
CA PHE A 101 -11.00 21.81 13.48
C PHE A 101 -9.63 21.77 12.81
N TYR A 102 -9.53 21.06 11.70
CA TYR A 102 -8.33 21.06 10.89
C TYR A 102 -8.66 21.24 9.41
N PHE A 103 -7.67 21.67 8.66
CA PHE A 103 -7.66 21.61 7.20
C PHE A 103 -6.31 21.09 6.73
N THR A 104 -6.23 20.63 5.48
CA THR A 104 -4.99 20.09 4.94
C THR A 104 -4.57 20.85 3.69
N ILE A 105 -3.28 21.19 3.60
CA ILE A 105 -2.70 21.75 2.38
C ILE A 105 -2.01 20.62 1.62
N GLY A 106 -2.37 20.45 0.36
CA GLY A 106 -1.97 19.32 -0.49
C GLY A 106 -3.01 18.19 -0.51
N GLU A 107 -2.67 17.09 -1.18
CA GLU A 107 -3.57 15.93 -1.28
C GLU A 107 -3.66 15.18 0.05
N GLU A 108 -4.85 15.17 0.67
CA GLU A 108 -5.15 14.15 1.66
C GLU A 108 -5.23 12.78 0.98
N LEU A 109 -4.57 11.80 1.57
CA LEU A 109 -4.90 10.41 1.33
C LEU A 109 -6.34 10.19 1.80
N ASN A 110 -7.29 10.33 0.88
CA ASN A 110 -8.68 9.99 1.12
C ASN A 110 -8.72 8.59 1.73
N THR A 111 -9.44 8.42 2.84
CA THR A 111 -9.65 7.13 3.51
C THR A 111 -10.00 6.02 2.51
N GLY A 112 -10.80 6.32 1.48
CA GLY A 112 -11.10 5.39 0.40
C GLY A 112 -9.88 4.97 -0.44
N ARG A 113 -8.97 5.90 -0.78
CA ARG A 113 -7.70 5.59 -1.46
C ARG A 113 -6.79 4.75 -0.57
N ALA A 114 -6.69 5.09 0.71
CA ALA A 114 -5.90 4.32 1.68
C ALA A 114 -6.41 2.87 1.82
N ILE A 115 -7.73 2.69 1.94
CA ILE A 115 -8.36 1.37 1.98
C ILE A 115 -8.09 0.60 0.67
N ALA A 116 -8.20 1.25 -0.48
CA ALA A 116 -7.92 0.63 -1.77
C ALA A 116 -6.46 0.16 -1.88
N TYR A 117 -5.49 0.97 -1.43
CA TYR A 117 -4.09 0.60 -1.40
C TYR A 117 -3.80 -0.57 -0.45
N ILE A 118 -4.38 -0.55 0.76
CA ILE A 118 -4.25 -1.66 1.71
C ILE A 118 -4.85 -2.94 1.13
N GLY A 119 -6.05 -2.85 0.55
CA GLY A 119 -6.72 -3.98 -0.11
C GLY A 119 -5.88 -4.55 -1.26
N PHE A 120 -5.30 -3.68 -2.09
CA PHE A 120 -4.41 -4.09 -3.17
C PHE A 120 -3.15 -4.81 -2.66
N ILE A 121 -2.51 -4.32 -1.60
CA ILE A 121 -1.35 -4.97 -0.98
C ILE A 121 -1.73 -6.35 -0.43
N ILE A 122 -2.88 -6.47 0.24
CA ILE A 122 -3.38 -7.76 0.74
C ILE A 122 -3.61 -8.76 -0.40
N ILE A 123 -4.20 -8.30 -1.51
CA ILE A 123 -4.42 -9.14 -2.71
C ILE A 123 -3.08 -9.62 -3.24
N ILE A 124 -2.08 -8.75 -3.40
CA ILE A 124 -0.76 -9.14 -3.92
C ILE A 124 -0.05 -10.11 -2.98
N LEU A 125 -0.11 -9.88 -1.66
CA LEU A 125 0.47 -10.82 -0.69
C LEU A 125 -0.23 -12.18 -0.78
N PHE A 126 -1.55 -12.18 -0.89
CA PHE A 126 -2.32 -13.41 -1.05
C PHE A 126 -1.97 -14.15 -2.34
N THR A 127 -1.89 -13.44 -3.48
CA THR A 127 -1.51 -14.06 -4.76
C THR A 127 -0.08 -14.59 -4.71
N PHE A 128 0.86 -13.87 -4.09
CA PHE A 128 2.23 -14.33 -3.86
C PHE A 128 2.31 -15.64 -3.07
N PHE A 129 1.57 -15.75 -1.95
CA PHE A 129 1.55 -17.00 -1.20
C PHE A 129 0.88 -18.14 -1.98
N LEU A 130 -0.17 -17.83 -2.75
CA LEU A 130 -0.87 -18.79 -3.59
C LEU A 130 0.02 -19.29 -4.73
N THR A 131 0.79 -18.42 -5.38
CA THR A 131 1.71 -18.77 -6.48
C THR A 131 2.84 -19.66 -5.96
N ILE A 132 3.45 -19.33 -4.82
CA ILE A 132 4.46 -20.19 -4.16
C ILE A 132 3.87 -21.54 -3.74
N TYR A 133 2.68 -21.54 -3.13
CA TYR A 133 1.99 -22.76 -2.72
C TYR A 133 1.70 -23.65 -3.93
N GLY A 134 1.15 -23.08 -5.01
CA GLY A 134 0.90 -23.77 -6.27
C GLY A 134 2.18 -24.32 -6.89
N ALA A 135 3.25 -23.52 -6.95
CA ALA A 135 4.55 -23.97 -7.45
C ALA A 135 5.12 -25.14 -6.62
N SER A 136 4.88 -25.13 -5.30
CA SER A 136 5.36 -26.17 -4.39
C SER A 136 4.59 -27.49 -4.55
N LEU A 137 3.28 -27.43 -4.79
CA LEU A 137 2.45 -28.61 -5.05
C LEU A 137 2.79 -29.33 -6.36
N VAL A 138 3.21 -28.59 -7.38
CA VAL A 138 3.56 -29.19 -8.66
C VAL A 138 4.82 -30.06 -8.53
N ARG A 139 4.68 -31.35 -8.84
CA ARG A 139 5.80 -32.30 -8.79
C ARG A 139 6.81 -32.00 -9.89
N TRP A 140 8.10 -32.04 -9.55
CA TRP A 140 9.19 -31.89 -10.53
C TRP A 140 9.50 -33.19 -11.28
N LYS A 141 9.26 -34.35 -10.66
CA LYS A 141 9.60 -35.65 -11.23
C LYS A 141 8.51 -36.18 -12.16
N HIS A 142 8.90 -37.02 -13.12
CA HIS A 142 7.99 -37.85 -13.90
C HIS A 142 7.33 -38.91 -13.01
N LEU A 143 6.15 -39.38 -13.40
CA LEU A 143 5.52 -40.51 -12.71
C LEU A 143 6.31 -41.79 -13.03
N ARG A 144 6.70 -42.52 -11.99
CA ARG A 144 7.45 -43.79 -12.11
C ARG A 144 6.66 -44.93 -11.49
N SER A 145 6.84 -46.14 -12.02
CA SER A 145 6.38 -47.38 -11.40
C SER A 145 7.24 -47.75 -10.20
N ASP A 146 6.81 -48.76 -9.45
CA ASP A 146 7.58 -49.32 -8.32
C ASP A 146 8.94 -49.89 -8.76
N GLU A 147 9.04 -50.35 -10.02
CA GLU A 147 10.29 -50.79 -10.66
C GLU A 147 11.19 -49.62 -11.12
N GLY A 148 10.75 -48.37 -10.91
CA GLY A 148 11.49 -47.17 -11.30
C GLY A 148 11.34 -46.76 -12.77
N LYS A 149 10.55 -47.48 -13.57
CA LYS A 149 10.29 -47.17 -14.99
C LYS A 149 9.35 -45.98 -15.13
N ILE A 150 9.51 -45.17 -16.17
CA ILE A 150 8.73 -43.94 -16.33
C ILE A 150 7.41 -44.26 -17.04
N ILE A 151 6.28 -44.08 -16.33
CA ILE A 151 4.95 -44.38 -16.86
C ILE A 151 4.42 -43.22 -17.71
N THR A 152 4.64 -41.98 -17.25
CA THR A 152 4.05 -40.80 -17.90
C THR A 152 4.95 -39.57 -17.78
N ILE A 153 5.00 -38.79 -18.87
CA ILE A 153 5.69 -37.52 -18.90
C ILE A 153 4.91 -36.46 -18.14
N ASN A 154 5.52 -35.90 -17.10
CA ASN A 154 4.92 -34.80 -16.36
C ASN A 154 5.18 -33.47 -17.09
N HIS A 155 4.15 -32.94 -17.75
CA HIS A 155 4.18 -31.65 -18.44
C HIS A 155 3.99 -30.46 -17.49
N PHE A 156 3.53 -30.67 -16.25
CA PHE A 156 3.31 -29.56 -15.30
C PHE A 156 4.59 -28.88 -14.82
N ARG A 157 5.78 -29.41 -15.12
CA ARG A 157 7.06 -28.73 -14.84
C ARG A 157 7.15 -27.33 -15.43
N TYR A 158 6.60 -27.10 -16.63
CA TYR A 158 6.59 -25.77 -17.24
C TYR A 158 5.73 -24.80 -16.42
N VAL A 159 4.57 -25.28 -15.94
CA VAL A 159 3.70 -24.50 -15.06
C VAL A 159 4.42 -24.15 -13.75
N LYS A 160 5.21 -25.08 -13.18
CA LYS A 160 6.01 -24.79 -11.98
C LYS A 160 7.04 -23.68 -12.19
N ILE A 161 7.76 -23.71 -13.31
CA ILE A 161 8.74 -22.67 -13.67
C ILE A 161 8.04 -21.33 -13.85
N PHE A 162 6.90 -21.34 -14.55
CA PHE A 162 6.08 -20.16 -14.75
C PHE A 162 5.57 -19.57 -13.44
N LEU A 163 5.07 -20.39 -12.51
CA LEU A 163 4.60 -19.94 -11.19
C LEU A 163 5.73 -19.34 -10.34
N PHE A 164 6.93 -19.92 -10.34
CA PHE A 164 8.08 -19.30 -9.67
C PHE A 164 8.51 -17.99 -10.32
N THR A 165 8.36 -17.87 -11.64
CA THR A 165 8.64 -16.63 -12.36
C THR A 165 7.65 -15.54 -11.95
N ILE A 166 6.34 -15.85 -11.86
CA ILE A 166 5.33 -14.91 -11.35
C ILE A 166 5.65 -14.53 -9.90
N ALA A 167 5.93 -15.50 -9.03
CA ALA A 167 6.25 -15.23 -7.63
C ALA A 167 7.47 -14.29 -7.48
N TYR A 168 8.45 -14.40 -8.36
CA TYR A 168 9.59 -13.48 -8.41
C TYR A 168 9.16 -12.04 -8.73
N PHE A 169 8.32 -11.84 -9.74
CA PHE A 169 7.81 -10.52 -10.11
C PHE A 169 6.90 -9.92 -9.03
N GLU A 170 6.05 -10.73 -8.40
CA GLU A 170 5.22 -10.30 -7.27
C GLU A 170 6.09 -9.87 -6.08
N LEU A 171 7.13 -10.63 -5.76
CA LEU A 171 8.07 -10.28 -4.69
C LEU A 171 8.81 -8.98 -5.00
N MET A 172 9.35 -8.85 -6.21
CA MET A 172 10.00 -7.62 -6.67
C MET A 172 9.07 -6.41 -6.56
N PHE A 173 7.79 -6.57 -6.96
CA PHE A 173 6.78 -5.53 -6.85
C PHE A 173 6.50 -5.13 -5.39
N LEU A 174 6.39 -6.11 -4.47
CA LEU A 174 6.24 -5.86 -3.04
C LEU A 174 7.43 -5.08 -2.45
N PHE A 175 8.67 -5.41 -2.84
CA PHE A 175 9.85 -4.66 -2.42
C PHE A 175 9.87 -3.23 -2.99
N GLY A 176 9.44 -3.05 -4.25
CA GLY A 176 9.31 -1.72 -4.86
C GLY A 176 8.25 -0.84 -4.16
N LEU A 177 7.09 -1.41 -3.83
CA LEU A 177 6.07 -0.72 -3.04
C LEU A 177 6.58 -0.36 -1.63
N SER A 178 7.25 -1.30 -0.97
CA SER A 178 7.81 -1.06 0.36
C SER A 178 8.85 0.06 0.34
N TYR A 179 9.75 0.07 -0.65
CA TYR A 179 10.69 1.18 -0.85
C TYR A 179 9.98 2.52 -0.96
N LYS A 180 8.97 2.62 -1.83
CA LYS A 180 8.21 3.86 -2.04
C LYS A 180 7.50 4.32 -0.75
N PHE A 181 6.86 3.40 -0.03
CA PHE A 181 6.17 3.68 1.23
C PHE A 181 7.13 4.22 2.30
N PHE A 182 8.26 3.55 2.55
CA PHE A 182 9.22 4.00 3.55
C PHE A 182 9.92 5.30 3.18
N SER A 183 10.13 5.54 1.88
CA SER A 183 10.66 6.81 1.37
C SER A 183 9.72 7.97 1.67
N GLU A 184 8.41 7.78 1.51
CA GLU A 184 7.41 8.80 1.81
C GLU A 184 7.25 9.01 3.32
N ALA A 185 7.42 7.96 4.11
CA ALA A 185 7.42 8.05 5.57
C ALA A 185 8.72 8.67 6.14
N ASN A 186 9.68 9.04 5.29
CA ASN A 186 11.00 9.57 5.69
C ASN A 186 11.75 8.66 6.67
N ILE A 187 11.63 7.33 6.53
CA ILE A 187 12.34 6.37 7.37
C ILE A 187 13.57 5.86 6.62
N GLU A 188 14.69 6.56 6.77
CA GLU A 188 15.91 6.39 5.94
C GLU A 188 16.44 4.94 5.92
N GLY A 189 16.60 4.30 7.07
CA GLY A 189 17.19 2.95 7.16
C GLY A 189 16.39 1.89 6.40
N PHE A 190 15.05 1.90 6.55
CA PHE A 190 14.19 1.00 5.80
C PHE A 190 14.17 1.36 4.32
N THR A 191 14.12 2.64 3.99
CA THR A 191 14.16 3.12 2.59
C THR A 191 15.38 2.59 1.85
N GLN A 192 16.57 2.70 2.45
CA GLN A 192 17.81 2.20 1.86
C GLN A 192 17.80 0.67 1.71
N PHE A 193 17.33 -0.06 2.73
CA PHE A 193 17.22 -1.51 2.69
C PHE A 193 16.30 -1.98 1.56
N PHE A 194 15.08 -1.46 1.48
CA PHE A 194 14.11 -1.87 0.46
C PHE A 194 14.57 -1.47 -0.95
N ASN A 195 15.20 -0.29 -1.10
CA ASN A 195 15.80 0.11 -2.37
C ASN A 195 16.90 -0.88 -2.79
N PHE A 196 17.83 -1.20 -1.89
CA PHE A 196 18.91 -2.15 -2.17
C PHE A 196 18.37 -3.50 -2.65
N VAL A 197 17.38 -4.06 -1.95
CA VAL A 197 16.78 -5.34 -2.32
C VAL A 197 16.02 -5.24 -3.65
N TYR A 198 15.27 -4.16 -3.87
CA TYR A 198 14.57 -3.92 -5.14
C TYR A 198 15.54 -3.81 -6.33
N GLN A 199 16.63 -3.05 -6.18
CA GLN A 199 17.68 -2.94 -7.21
C GLN A 199 18.37 -4.28 -7.46
N LEU A 200 18.61 -5.07 -6.41
CA LEU A 200 19.14 -6.43 -6.56
C LEU A 200 18.19 -7.30 -7.41
N PHE A 201 16.89 -7.26 -7.16
CA PHE A 201 15.90 -7.96 -7.97
C PHE A 201 15.87 -7.47 -9.43
N LEU A 202 15.93 -6.15 -9.66
CA LEU A 202 15.98 -5.59 -11.02
C LEU A 202 17.22 -6.10 -11.78
N ASN A 203 18.40 -6.06 -11.14
CA ASN A 203 19.65 -6.50 -11.74
C ASN A 203 19.66 -8.01 -12.03
N LEU A 204 18.94 -8.81 -11.23
CA LEU A 204 18.80 -10.25 -11.42
C LEU A 204 17.78 -10.65 -12.50
N ILE A 205 16.96 -9.74 -13.03
CA ILE A 205 15.98 -10.06 -14.08
C ILE A 205 16.65 -10.68 -15.31
N VAL A 206 17.71 -10.05 -15.83
CA VAL A 206 18.39 -10.51 -17.05
C VAL A 206 18.99 -11.92 -16.88
N PRO A 207 19.84 -12.21 -15.86
CA PRO A 207 20.36 -13.56 -15.67
C PRO A 207 19.26 -14.58 -15.37
N LEU A 208 18.18 -14.19 -14.67
CA LEU A 208 17.04 -15.05 -14.43
C LEU A 208 16.33 -15.43 -15.74
N ILE A 209 16.07 -14.48 -16.64
CA ILE A 209 15.44 -14.75 -17.94
C ILE A 209 16.28 -15.72 -18.77
N ILE A 210 17.61 -15.49 -18.84
CA ILE A 210 18.54 -16.39 -19.55
C ILE A 210 18.48 -17.79 -18.95
N PHE A 211 18.54 -17.90 -17.63
CA PHE A 211 18.45 -19.17 -16.92
C PHE A 211 17.12 -19.90 -17.17
N LEU A 212 16.00 -19.17 -17.19
CA LEU A 212 14.67 -19.71 -17.48
C LEU A 212 14.58 -20.26 -18.90
N ILE A 213 15.08 -19.53 -19.90
CA ILE A 213 15.11 -19.97 -21.30
C ILE A 213 15.91 -21.27 -21.44
N ILE A 214 17.12 -21.32 -20.86
CA ILE A 214 17.96 -22.52 -20.86
C ILE A 214 17.24 -23.69 -20.19
N THR A 215 16.64 -23.46 -19.02
CA THR A 215 15.93 -24.51 -18.26
C THR A 215 14.74 -25.07 -19.04
N ILE A 216 13.92 -24.20 -19.65
CA ILE A 216 12.78 -24.60 -20.48
C ILE A 216 13.27 -25.40 -21.69
N PHE A 217 14.32 -24.95 -22.35
CA PHE A 217 14.91 -25.63 -23.51
C PHE A 217 15.43 -27.03 -23.16
N VAL A 218 16.17 -27.17 -22.05
CA VAL A 218 16.68 -28.45 -21.55
C VAL A 218 15.52 -29.40 -21.22
N ILE A 219 14.49 -28.92 -20.52
CA ILE A 219 13.31 -29.74 -20.18
C ILE A 219 12.58 -30.18 -21.46
N TRP A 220 12.49 -29.30 -22.45
CA TRP A 220 11.86 -29.61 -23.74
C TRP A 220 12.61 -30.70 -24.53
N ILE A 221 13.94 -30.59 -24.67
CA ILE A 221 14.75 -31.62 -25.32
C ILE A 221 14.60 -32.96 -24.59
N ASN A 222 14.73 -32.96 -23.27
CA ASN A 222 14.60 -34.17 -22.45
C ASN A 222 13.24 -34.83 -22.63
N ASN A 223 12.15 -34.05 -22.64
CA ASN A 223 10.80 -34.56 -22.87
C ASN A 223 10.63 -35.16 -24.27
N LYS A 224 11.19 -34.52 -25.30
CA LYS A 224 11.15 -35.02 -26.67
C LYS A 224 11.88 -36.36 -26.81
N ASN A 225 13.06 -36.48 -26.20
CA ASN A 225 13.84 -37.73 -26.22
C ASN A 225 13.13 -38.85 -25.44
N LEU A 226 12.55 -38.52 -24.29
CA LEU A 226 11.85 -39.48 -23.44
C LEU A 226 10.55 -39.98 -24.08
N SER A 227 9.80 -39.08 -24.73
CA SER A 227 8.60 -39.45 -25.50
C SER A 227 8.93 -40.43 -26.63
N LYS A 228 10.04 -40.22 -27.36
CA LYS A 228 10.49 -41.17 -28.39
C LYS A 228 10.80 -42.55 -27.82
N ARG A 229 11.50 -42.64 -26.68
CA ARG A 229 11.84 -43.93 -26.05
C ARG A 229 10.61 -44.69 -25.57
N LEU A 230 9.64 -43.98 -24.98
CA LEU A 230 8.37 -44.57 -24.57
C LEU A 230 7.58 -45.14 -25.75
N ASN A 231 7.55 -44.43 -26.88
CA ASN A 231 6.86 -44.89 -28.09
C ASN A 231 7.52 -46.13 -28.73
N LEU A 232 8.83 -46.31 -28.53
CA LEU A 232 9.57 -47.47 -29.01
C LEU A 232 9.49 -48.68 -28.05
N GLY A 233 8.84 -48.53 -26.89
CA GLY A 233 8.75 -49.59 -25.88
C GLY A 233 10.06 -49.87 -25.13
N LEU A 234 11.07 -49.01 -25.27
CA LEU A 234 12.41 -49.21 -24.71
C LEU A 234 12.49 -48.96 -23.19
N ASP A 235 11.48 -48.31 -22.62
CA ASP A 235 11.39 -47.95 -21.19
C ASP A 235 10.15 -48.58 -20.49
N LYS A 236 9.53 -49.61 -21.10
CA LYS A 236 8.42 -50.38 -20.50
C LYS A 236 8.90 -51.50 -19.60
#